data_AF-A0A0C3G9U2-F1
#
_entry.id   AF-A0A0C3G9U2-F1
#
_cell.length_a   1.000
_cell.length_b   1.000
_cell.length_c   1.000
_cell.angle_alpha   90.00
_cell.angle_beta   90.00
_cell.angle_gamma   90.00
#
_symmetry.space_group_name_H-M   'P 1'
#
loop_
_entity.id
_entity.type
_entity.pdbx_description
1 polymer ?
#
loop_
_entity_poly.entity_id
_entity_poly.type
_entity_poly.pdbx_seq_one_letter_code
_entity_poly.pdbx_strand_id
1 'polypeptide(L)'
;MRQLATAYFDTFNLMYPFMDRQNFISDTLKKVHAEGFSGDPTSVIALLVFALGELAEEGSHGDPIEVYKGRPSGVRGGTAPKPPGLALFNEARKRIGFVLTGTDLENIQIYSLAALYCGCCSRHVDLWRLTVSASLACRVLVTYKPIDWNSARGELTKLVYWRCVMIETALHLELDLPPTGITGLKDRVGIPSFNSPFCQADYHANQFSHFEAHYASQAALRRLCADLHQSINDYSTNNSSDTPSASNDDYGGPEIGTLKKLASQLDQWRRMPPPDLQWAEEDPTSFPTPNNSDSVYFNQLLDPNLSSGSARSRIPLFLTDLDKEPIQYPYVYDIQVTLLRTRYYQVKYMVYRPFVYKALHFSEQMTQEDAEGVAECLRSCLKWPITLSSTSRQKRLVPYLFCWSQNLLGILLIIYMTQHNPILSEIRARLCGPRFEAEIDQTIEMMLDWIRDLKGTDSIALWCWKILQSVYQLEL
;
A
#
# COMPACT_ATOMS: atom_id res chain seq x y z
N MET A 1 3.39 0.01 -27.55
CA MET A 1 1.96 -0.13 -27.18
C MET A 1 1.62 -1.50 -26.61
N ARG A 2 1.74 -2.61 -27.36
CA ARG A 2 1.43 -3.95 -26.80
C ARG A 2 2.31 -4.31 -25.60
N GLN A 3 3.61 -4.09 -25.69
CA GLN A 3 4.56 -4.29 -24.59
C GLN A 3 4.17 -3.47 -23.34
N LEU A 4 3.95 -2.16 -23.51
CA LEU A 4 3.49 -1.29 -22.42
C LEU A 4 2.17 -1.76 -21.78
N ALA A 5 1.20 -2.22 -22.60
CA ALA A 5 -0.03 -2.79 -22.07
C ALA A 5 0.25 -4.05 -21.24
N THR A 6 1.08 -4.97 -21.74
CA THR A 6 1.51 -6.16 -20.99
C THR A 6 2.16 -5.76 -19.66
N ALA A 7 3.09 -4.80 -19.66
CA ALA A 7 3.73 -4.32 -18.45
C ALA A 7 2.73 -3.76 -17.43
N TYR A 8 1.73 -2.96 -17.87
CA TYR A 8 0.65 -2.50 -16.98
C TYR A 8 -0.16 -3.66 -16.39
N PHE A 9 -0.56 -4.61 -17.23
CA PHE A 9 -1.40 -5.72 -16.78
C PHE A 9 -0.66 -6.72 -15.89
N ASP A 10 0.65 -6.90 -16.07
CA ASP A 10 1.49 -7.77 -15.24
C ASP A 10 1.97 -7.10 -13.94
N THR A 11 1.66 -5.82 -13.74
CA THR A 11 2.09 -5.05 -12.56
C THR A 11 0.88 -4.39 -11.88
N PHE A 12 0.49 -3.20 -12.35
CA PHE A 12 -0.54 -2.37 -11.75
C PHE A 12 -1.92 -3.02 -11.74
N ASN A 13 -2.33 -3.74 -12.79
CA ASN A 13 -3.64 -4.39 -12.77
C ASN A 13 -3.69 -5.59 -11.82
N LEU A 14 -2.57 -6.26 -11.53
CA LEU A 14 -2.55 -7.31 -10.51
C LEU A 14 -2.65 -6.72 -9.10
N MET A 15 -2.00 -5.59 -8.86
CA MET A 15 -2.13 -4.87 -7.58
C MET A 15 -3.51 -4.20 -7.42
N TYR A 16 -4.11 -3.75 -8.54
CA TYR A 16 -5.39 -3.03 -8.58
C TYR A 16 -6.25 -3.56 -9.74
N PRO A 17 -6.91 -4.72 -9.57
CA PRO A 17 -7.60 -5.40 -10.67
C PRO A 17 -8.91 -4.71 -11.00
N PHE A 18 -8.89 -3.68 -11.83
CA PHE A 18 -10.10 -2.95 -12.24
C PHE A 18 -10.22 -2.75 -13.76
N MET A 19 -9.30 -3.35 -14.53
CA MET A 19 -9.33 -3.43 -15.99
C MET A 19 -9.42 -4.89 -16.45
N ASP A 20 -10.15 -5.12 -17.54
CA ASP A 20 -10.20 -6.41 -18.22
C ASP A 20 -9.08 -6.50 -19.28
N ARG A 21 -8.10 -7.37 -19.03
CA ARG A 21 -6.97 -7.60 -19.93
C ARG A 21 -7.44 -8.09 -21.30
N GLN A 22 -8.39 -9.02 -21.35
CA GLN A 22 -8.83 -9.63 -22.60
C GLN A 22 -9.51 -8.59 -23.49
N ASN A 23 -10.48 -7.85 -22.95
CA ASN A 23 -11.18 -6.80 -23.67
C ASN A 23 -10.25 -5.67 -24.11
N PHE A 24 -9.29 -5.28 -23.25
CA PHE A 24 -8.31 -4.26 -23.62
C PHE A 24 -7.48 -4.70 -24.84
N ILE A 25 -6.94 -5.92 -24.82
CA ILE A 25 -6.08 -6.41 -25.90
C ILE A 25 -6.89 -6.70 -27.17
N SER A 26 -8.08 -7.28 -27.05
CA SER A 26 -8.88 -7.69 -28.20
C SER A 26 -9.55 -6.52 -28.90
N ASP A 27 -9.98 -5.50 -28.16
CA ASP A 27 -10.87 -4.46 -28.67
C ASP A 27 -10.23 -3.08 -28.58
N THR A 28 -9.84 -2.64 -27.37
CA THR A 28 -9.28 -1.29 -27.15
C THR A 28 -7.99 -1.07 -27.94
N LEU A 29 -7.03 -2.00 -27.82
CA LEU A 29 -5.74 -1.91 -28.50
C LEU A 29 -5.90 -2.01 -30.02
N LYS A 30 -6.80 -2.87 -30.51
CA LYS A 30 -7.05 -2.99 -31.96
C LYS A 30 -7.69 -1.73 -32.53
N LYS A 31 -8.68 -1.15 -31.85
CA LYS A 31 -9.32 0.10 -32.25
C LYS A 31 -8.31 1.23 -32.35
N VAL A 32 -7.53 1.46 -31.31
CA VAL A 32 -6.52 2.53 -31.28
C VAL A 32 -5.42 2.32 -32.33
N HIS A 33 -5.07 1.06 -32.62
CA HIS A 33 -4.13 0.76 -33.70
C HIS A 33 -4.68 1.08 -35.09
N ALA A 34 -5.97 0.82 -35.33
CA ALA A 34 -6.62 1.04 -36.63
C ALA A 34 -7.03 2.50 -36.87
N GLU A 35 -7.56 3.16 -35.84
CA GLU A 35 -8.21 4.48 -35.94
C GLU A 35 -7.38 5.62 -35.35
N GLY A 36 -6.31 5.30 -34.61
CA GLY A 36 -5.55 6.26 -33.82
C GLY A 36 -6.26 6.69 -32.54
N PHE A 37 -5.79 7.79 -31.93
CA PHE A 37 -6.34 8.31 -30.68
C PHE A 37 -7.36 9.43 -30.92
N SER A 38 -8.61 9.19 -30.55
CA SER A 38 -9.71 10.14 -30.63
C SER A 38 -10.07 10.76 -29.26
N GLY A 39 -11.15 11.53 -29.17
CA GLY A 39 -11.66 12.12 -27.93
C GLY A 39 -12.57 11.20 -27.11
N ASP A 40 -12.58 9.90 -27.41
CA ASP A 40 -13.45 8.91 -26.78
C ASP A 40 -12.81 8.23 -25.55
N PRO A 41 -13.62 7.64 -24.65
CA PRO A 41 -13.10 6.98 -23.45
C PRO A 41 -12.04 5.90 -23.73
N THR A 42 -12.21 5.13 -24.81
CA THR A 42 -11.28 4.06 -25.20
C THR A 42 -9.87 4.59 -25.46
N SER A 43 -9.76 5.72 -26.17
CA SER A 43 -8.46 6.36 -26.43
C SER A 43 -7.79 6.88 -25.15
N VAL A 44 -8.58 7.43 -24.23
CA VAL A 44 -8.07 7.92 -22.93
C VAL A 44 -7.57 6.76 -22.08
N ILE A 45 -8.35 5.69 -21.96
CA ILE A 45 -7.97 4.47 -21.24
C ILE A 45 -6.68 3.89 -21.82
N ALA A 46 -6.57 3.77 -23.16
CA ALA A 46 -5.38 3.25 -23.82
C ALA A 46 -4.13 4.07 -23.48
N LEU A 47 -4.21 5.40 -23.58
CA LEU A 47 -3.08 6.29 -23.25
C LEU A 47 -2.66 6.18 -21.78
N LEU A 48 -3.61 6.07 -20.85
CA LEU A 48 -3.32 5.92 -19.42
C LEU A 48 -2.70 4.54 -19.11
N VAL A 49 -3.21 3.48 -19.73
CA VAL A 49 -2.63 2.13 -19.62
C VAL A 49 -1.20 2.12 -20.17
N PHE A 50 -0.94 2.76 -21.32
CA PHE A 50 0.42 2.85 -21.86
C PHE A 50 1.34 3.70 -20.98
N ALA A 51 0.86 4.81 -20.42
CA ALA A 51 1.65 5.65 -19.52
C ALA A 51 2.05 4.90 -18.24
N LEU A 52 1.12 4.15 -17.64
CA LEU A 52 1.41 3.29 -16.49
C LEU A 52 2.30 2.11 -16.85
N GLY A 53 2.16 1.56 -18.06
CA GLY A 53 3.04 0.52 -18.59
C GLY A 53 4.49 0.98 -18.71
N GLU A 54 4.70 2.16 -19.29
CA GLU A 54 6.03 2.78 -19.39
C GLU A 54 6.60 3.06 -18.00
N LEU A 55 5.76 3.54 -17.08
CA LEU A 55 6.14 3.76 -15.68
C LEU A 55 6.50 2.46 -14.95
N ALA A 56 5.87 1.33 -15.27
CA ALA A 56 6.22 0.03 -14.71
C ALA A 56 7.58 -0.49 -15.21
N GLU A 57 7.83 -0.39 -16.53
CA GLU A 57 9.10 -0.84 -17.14
C GLU A 57 10.27 0.03 -16.69
N GLU A 58 10.18 1.33 -16.90
CA GLU A 58 11.24 2.30 -16.57
C GLU A 58 11.38 2.49 -15.05
N GLY A 59 10.29 2.36 -14.30
CA GLY A 59 10.31 2.43 -12.83
C GLY A 59 10.99 1.24 -12.16
N SER A 60 11.26 0.16 -12.90
CA SER A 60 11.95 -1.05 -12.41
C SER A 60 13.33 -1.24 -13.03
N HIS A 61 13.48 -0.94 -14.32
CA HIS A 61 14.70 -1.21 -15.09
C HIS A 61 15.42 0.05 -15.58
N GLY A 62 14.77 1.21 -15.49
CA GLY A 62 15.37 2.47 -15.92
C GLY A 62 16.49 2.93 -14.99
N ASP A 63 17.21 3.95 -15.45
CA ASP A 63 18.28 4.57 -14.67
C ASP A 63 17.73 5.16 -13.36
N PRO A 64 18.46 5.02 -12.24
CA PRO A 64 18.07 5.66 -10.99
C PRO A 64 18.13 7.18 -11.14
N ILE A 65 17.17 7.90 -10.55
CA ILE A 65 17.15 9.38 -10.65
C ILE A 65 18.32 10.03 -9.91
N GLU A 66 18.92 9.31 -8.95
CA GLU A 66 20.04 9.74 -8.13
C GLU A 66 20.83 8.51 -7.65
N VAL A 67 22.12 8.68 -7.36
CA VAL A 67 22.95 7.69 -6.67
C VAL A 67 23.56 8.36 -5.44
N TYR A 68 23.25 7.84 -4.25
CA TYR A 68 23.73 8.40 -2.99
C TYR A 68 24.72 7.44 -2.32
N LYS A 69 25.96 7.88 -2.09
CA LYS A 69 27.05 7.06 -1.50
C LYS A 69 27.20 5.69 -2.17
N GLY A 70 27.06 5.64 -3.50
CA GLY A 70 27.15 4.41 -4.31
C GLY A 70 25.85 3.58 -4.37
N ARG A 71 24.82 3.92 -3.60
CA ARG A 71 23.52 3.25 -3.61
C ARG A 71 22.58 3.91 -4.63
N PRO A 72 22.07 3.16 -5.64
CA PRO A 72 21.16 3.71 -6.63
C PRO A 72 19.78 3.95 -6.02
N SER A 73 19.13 5.04 -6.43
CA SER A 73 17.79 5.39 -5.98
C SER A 73 16.76 4.32 -6.33
N GLY A 74 15.80 4.13 -5.43
CA GLY A 74 14.62 3.31 -5.67
C GLY A 74 13.58 3.98 -6.56
N VAL A 75 13.72 5.28 -6.81
CA VAL A 75 12.98 5.98 -7.84
C VAL A 75 13.80 5.90 -9.13
N ARG A 76 13.28 5.17 -10.11
CA ARG A 76 13.95 4.92 -11.39
C ARG A 76 13.16 5.46 -12.56
N GLY A 77 13.85 5.70 -13.66
CA GLY A 77 13.26 6.17 -14.90
C GLY A 77 12.93 7.66 -14.88
N GLY A 78 13.32 8.34 -15.97
CA GLY A 78 13.06 9.76 -16.17
C GLY A 78 13.74 10.65 -15.12
N THR A 79 13.08 11.75 -14.77
CA THR A 79 13.53 12.68 -13.72
C THR A 79 12.35 13.07 -12.82
N ALA A 80 12.61 13.76 -11.71
CA ALA A 80 11.55 14.31 -10.84
C ALA A 80 10.47 15.11 -11.61
N PRO A 81 10.81 16.10 -12.48
CA PRO A 81 9.80 16.84 -13.25
C PRO A 81 9.28 16.09 -14.49
N LYS A 82 10.00 15.07 -14.96
CA LYS A 82 9.64 14.29 -16.16
C LYS A 82 9.66 12.80 -15.85
N PRO A 83 8.67 12.28 -15.11
CA PRO A 83 8.56 10.84 -14.86
C PRO A 83 8.27 10.06 -16.16
N PRO A 84 8.55 8.76 -16.18
CA PRO A 84 8.26 7.91 -17.34
C PRO A 84 6.76 7.91 -17.67
N GLY A 85 6.42 7.84 -18.96
CA GLY A 85 5.03 7.86 -19.41
C GLY A 85 4.39 9.26 -19.44
N LEU A 86 5.11 10.33 -19.07
CA LEU A 86 4.54 11.68 -18.97
C LEU A 86 3.97 12.18 -20.29
N ALA A 87 4.61 11.88 -21.42
CA ALA A 87 4.12 12.30 -22.73
C ALA A 87 2.74 11.66 -23.05
N LEU A 88 2.60 10.35 -22.81
CA LEU A 88 1.35 9.61 -22.99
C LEU A 88 0.28 10.10 -22.01
N PHE A 89 0.66 10.32 -20.75
CA PHE A 89 -0.22 10.88 -19.74
C PHE A 89 -0.71 12.28 -20.12
N ASN A 90 0.13 13.12 -20.72
CA ASN A 90 -0.25 14.44 -21.19
C ASN A 90 -1.27 14.37 -22.33
N GLU A 91 -1.08 13.45 -23.27
CA GLU A 91 -2.07 13.19 -24.33
C GLU A 91 -3.39 12.67 -23.78
N ALA A 92 -3.36 11.84 -22.73
CA ALA A 92 -4.56 11.42 -22.02
C ALA A 92 -5.24 12.61 -21.34
N ARG A 93 -4.49 13.44 -20.60
CA ARG A 93 -5.01 14.63 -19.91
C ARG A 93 -5.72 15.60 -20.85
N LYS A 94 -5.16 15.85 -22.04
CA LYS A 94 -5.81 16.68 -23.07
C LYS A 94 -7.18 16.13 -23.46
N ARG A 95 -7.32 14.80 -23.52
CA ARG A 95 -8.53 14.10 -23.95
C ARG A 95 -9.54 13.84 -22.85
N ILE A 96 -9.11 13.78 -21.58
CA ILE A 96 -10.01 13.69 -20.41
C ILE A 96 -11.07 14.81 -20.46
N GLY A 97 -10.72 15.98 -20.98
CA GLY A 97 -11.66 17.10 -21.16
C GLY A 97 -12.91 16.76 -21.99
N PHE A 98 -12.82 15.84 -22.96
CA PHE A 98 -13.96 15.43 -23.79
C PHE A 98 -14.92 14.47 -23.08
N VAL A 99 -14.45 13.79 -22.04
CA VAL A 99 -15.17 12.73 -21.31
C VAL A 99 -15.38 13.06 -19.84
N LEU A 100 -15.08 14.31 -19.43
CA LEU A 100 -15.01 14.73 -18.04
C LEU A 100 -16.32 14.50 -17.27
N THR A 101 -17.47 14.76 -17.88
CA THR A 101 -18.76 14.68 -17.17
C THR A 101 -19.41 13.30 -17.24
N GLY A 102 -18.77 12.32 -17.90
CA GLY A 102 -19.32 10.98 -18.03
C GLY A 102 -19.32 10.22 -16.69
N THR A 103 -20.31 9.35 -16.54
CA THR A 103 -20.53 8.53 -15.33
C THR A 103 -20.68 7.06 -15.69
N ASP A 104 -20.08 6.64 -16.80
CA ASP A 104 -19.99 5.24 -17.17
C ASP A 104 -18.77 4.58 -16.50
N LEU A 105 -18.72 3.25 -16.57
CA LEU A 105 -17.61 2.47 -16.00
C LEU A 105 -16.26 2.97 -16.52
N GLU A 106 -16.21 3.27 -17.81
CA GLU A 106 -15.03 3.76 -18.52
C GLU A 106 -14.55 5.11 -17.96
N ASN A 107 -15.46 6.02 -17.60
CA ASN A 107 -15.09 7.29 -16.99
C ASN A 107 -14.47 7.09 -15.61
N ILE A 108 -15.01 6.17 -14.82
CA ILE A 108 -14.47 5.87 -13.49
C ILE A 108 -13.08 5.22 -13.65
N GLN A 109 -12.92 4.29 -14.58
CA GLN A 109 -11.62 3.70 -14.92
C GLN A 109 -10.60 4.75 -15.36
N ILE A 110 -11.00 5.72 -16.19
CA ILE A 110 -10.14 6.85 -16.60
C ILE A 110 -9.65 7.62 -15.37
N TYR A 111 -10.56 8.01 -14.47
CA TYR A 111 -10.19 8.72 -13.26
C TYR A 111 -9.30 7.88 -12.34
N SER A 112 -9.61 6.59 -12.16
CA SER A 112 -8.82 5.67 -11.34
C SER A 112 -7.40 5.45 -11.90
N LEU A 113 -7.25 5.28 -13.22
CA LEU A 113 -5.93 5.15 -13.87
C LEU A 113 -5.13 6.44 -13.77
N ALA A 114 -5.77 7.59 -14.01
CA ALA A 114 -5.11 8.89 -13.91
C ALA A 114 -4.68 9.19 -12.47
N ALA A 115 -5.53 8.87 -11.49
CA ALA A 115 -5.22 8.97 -10.08
C ALA A 115 -4.01 8.10 -9.71
N LEU A 116 -4.00 6.84 -10.17
CA LEU A 116 -2.89 5.91 -9.97
C LEU A 116 -1.57 6.46 -10.53
N TYR A 117 -1.56 6.96 -11.77
CA TYR A 117 -0.37 7.55 -12.37
C TYR A 117 0.15 8.75 -11.57
N CYS A 118 -0.74 9.65 -11.16
CA CYS A 118 -0.38 10.79 -10.30
C CYS A 118 0.23 10.32 -8.97
N GLY A 119 -0.35 9.31 -8.34
CA GLY A 119 0.16 8.71 -7.10
C GLY A 119 1.58 8.14 -7.24
N CYS A 120 1.84 7.39 -8.30
CA CYS A 120 3.17 6.86 -8.63
C CYS A 120 4.23 7.93 -8.94
N CYS A 121 3.78 9.15 -9.25
CA CYS A 121 4.63 10.31 -9.50
C CYS A 121 4.71 11.27 -8.30
N SER A 122 4.28 10.84 -7.11
CA SER A 122 4.24 11.68 -5.89
C SER A 122 3.40 12.97 -6.02
N ARG A 123 2.40 12.97 -6.93
CA ARG A 123 1.45 14.09 -7.12
C ARG A 123 0.19 13.84 -6.29
N HIS A 124 0.33 13.95 -4.97
CA HIS A 124 -0.68 13.52 -3.99
C HIS A 124 -2.01 14.30 -4.08
N VAL A 125 -1.96 15.60 -4.34
CA VAL A 125 -3.18 16.43 -4.51
C VAL A 125 -3.95 16.03 -5.77
N ASP A 126 -3.24 15.77 -6.88
CA ASP A 126 -3.87 15.32 -8.12
C ASP A 126 -4.47 13.93 -7.97
N LEU A 127 -3.76 13.02 -7.31
CA LEU A 127 -4.26 11.71 -6.90
C LEU A 127 -5.60 11.86 -6.16
N TRP A 128 -5.65 12.67 -5.09
CA TRP A 128 -6.86 12.84 -4.30
C TRP A 128 -8.02 13.40 -5.13
N ARG A 129 -7.79 14.47 -5.91
CA ARG A 129 -8.85 15.09 -6.72
C ARG A 129 -9.42 14.14 -7.77
N LEU A 130 -8.56 13.35 -8.43
CA LEU A 130 -8.99 12.36 -9.41
C LEU A 130 -9.71 11.18 -8.74
N THR A 131 -9.27 10.78 -7.54
CA THR A 131 -10.00 9.80 -6.71
C THR A 131 -11.40 10.30 -6.37
N VAL A 132 -11.57 11.56 -5.95
CA VAL A 132 -12.89 12.14 -5.67
C VAL A 132 -13.77 12.12 -6.92
N SER A 133 -13.24 12.49 -8.09
CA SER A 133 -13.97 12.41 -9.36
C SER A 133 -14.40 10.97 -9.68
N ALA A 134 -13.51 9.99 -9.49
CA ALA A 134 -13.82 8.57 -9.66
C ALA A 134 -14.94 8.13 -8.72
N SER A 135 -14.84 8.46 -7.43
CA SER A 135 -15.83 8.09 -6.42
C SER A 135 -17.21 8.68 -6.72
N LEU A 136 -17.29 9.98 -7.08
CA LEU A 136 -18.55 10.64 -7.41
C LEU A 136 -19.20 10.05 -8.66
N ALA A 137 -18.42 9.81 -9.72
CA ALA A 137 -18.92 9.15 -10.93
C ALA A 137 -19.42 7.72 -10.62
N CYS A 138 -18.69 6.98 -9.77
CA CYS A 138 -19.06 5.65 -9.34
C CYS A 138 -20.37 5.63 -8.54
N ARG A 139 -20.56 6.60 -7.63
CA ARG A 139 -21.83 6.76 -6.90
C ARG A 139 -23.01 6.94 -7.86
N VAL A 140 -22.85 7.78 -8.89
CA VAL A 140 -23.91 8.00 -9.90
C VAL A 140 -24.20 6.72 -10.67
N LEU A 141 -23.15 6.04 -11.18
CA LEU A 141 -23.27 4.77 -11.91
C LEU A 141 -24.03 3.73 -11.10
N VAL A 142 -23.55 3.45 -9.90
CA VAL A 142 -24.11 2.41 -9.01
C VAL A 142 -25.52 2.77 -8.58
N THR A 143 -25.82 4.06 -8.35
CA THR A 143 -27.12 4.48 -7.81
C THR A 143 -28.22 4.46 -8.87
N TYR A 144 -27.94 4.95 -10.08
CA TYR A 144 -28.98 5.31 -11.04
C TYR A 144 -29.00 4.47 -12.31
N LYS A 145 -27.92 3.74 -12.65
CA LYS A 145 -27.92 2.87 -13.84
C LYS A 145 -28.26 1.42 -13.44
N PRO A 146 -29.05 0.70 -14.26
CA PRO A 146 -29.28 -0.72 -14.04
C PRO A 146 -28.00 -1.50 -14.34
N ILE A 147 -27.58 -2.35 -13.40
CA ILE A 147 -26.35 -3.14 -13.50
C ILE A 147 -26.71 -4.60 -13.25
N ASP A 148 -26.37 -5.46 -14.21
CA ASP A 148 -26.35 -6.90 -13.99
C ASP A 148 -25.09 -7.28 -13.22
N TRP A 149 -25.22 -7.48 -11.91
CA TRP A 149 -24.12 -7.80 -10.99
C TRP A 149 -23.48 -9.18 -11.23
N ASN A 150 -24.12 -10.03 -12.03
CA ASN A 150 -23.61 -11.35 -12.40
C ASN A 150 -22.87 -11.33 -13.75
N SER A 151 -22.93 -10.21 -14.48
CA SER A 151 -22.19 -10.03 -15.74
C SER A 151 -20.72 -9.66 -15.49
N ALA A 152 -19.87 -9.88 -16.50
CA ALA A 152 -18.47 -9.44 -16.46
C ALA A 152 -18.34 -7.91 -16.24
N ARG A 153 -19.24 -7.11 -16.81
CA ARG A 153 -19.30 -5.66 -16.58
C ARG A 153 -19.71 -5.32 -15.15
N GLY A 154 -20.63 -6.09 -14.58
CA GLY A 154 -21.01 -5.98 -13.17
C GLY A 154 -19.83 -6.25 -12.24
N GLU A 155 -19.04 -7.28 -12.53
CA GLU A 155 -17.84 -7.62 -11.77
C GLU A 155 -16.78 -6.51 -11.84
N LEU A 156 -16.49 -5.98 -13.03
CA LEU A 156 -15.61 -4.81 -13.19
C LEU A 156 -16.13 -3.59 -12.43
N THR A 157 -17.45 -3.40 -12.38
CA THR A 157 -18.05 -2.31 -11.60
C THR A 157 -17.80 -2.51 -10.10
N LYS A 158 -17.92 -3.74 -9.57
CA LYS A 158 -17.57 -4.03 -8.16
C LYS A 158 -16.11 -3.73 -7.90
N LEU A 159 -15.22 -4.16 -8.79
CA LEU A 159 -13.77 -3.96 -8.66
C LEU A 159 -13.39 -2.47 -8.64
N VAL A 160 -13.91 -1.68 -9.59
CA VAL A 160 -13.71 -0.23 -9.62
C VAL A 160 -14.32 0.44 -8.39
N TYR A 161 -15.50 0.03 -7.94
CA TYR A 161 -16.14 0.54 -6.73
C TYR A 161 -15.26 0.32 -5.50
N TRP A 162 -14.82 -0.92 -5.25
CA TRP A 162 -13.97 -1.23 -4.11
C TRP A 162 -12.59 -0.58 -4.21
N ARG A 163 -12.07 -0.40 -5.43
CA ARG A 163 -10.88 0.42 -5.65
C ARG A 163 -11.07 1.83 -5.13
N CYS A 164 -12.16 2.51 -5.51
CA CYS A 164 -12.51 3.86 -5.04
C CYS A 164 -12.69 3.91 -3.52
N VAL A 165 -13.45 2.96 -2.94
CA VAL A 165 -13.64 2.85 -1.47
C VAL A 165 -12.29 2.73 -0.77
N MET A 166 -11.41 1.83 -1.24
CA MET A 166 -10.11 1.61 -0.62
C MET A 166 -9.24 2.86 -0.67
N ILE A 167 -9.13 3.55 -1.80
CA ILE A 167 -8.30 4.76 -1.85
C ILE A 167 -8.92 5.91 -1.04
N GLU A 168 -10.23 6.11 -1.12
CA GLU A 168 -10.90 7.20 -0.39
C GLU A 168 -10.77 7.02 1.13
N THR A 169 -11.00 5.81 1.63
CA THR A 169 -10.76 5.50 3.06
C THR A 169 -9.29 5.71 3.43
N ALA A 170 -8.32 5.52 2.53
CA ALA A 170 -6.90 5.76 2.84
C ALA A 170 -6.61 7.23 3.06
N LEU A 171 -7.10 8.04 2.14
CA LEU A 171 -6.92 9.48 2.17
C LEU A 171 -7.65 10.10 3.37
N HIS A 172 -8.82 9.57 3.72
CA HIS A 172 -9.53 9.99 4.91
C HIS A 172 -8.77 9.63 6.19
N LEU A 173 -8.34 8.38 6.37
CA LEU A 173 -7.68 7.96 7.61
C LEU A 173 -6.29 8.60 7.81
N GLU A 174 -5.53 8.82 6.75
CA GLU A 174 -4.15 9.33 6.87
C GLU A 174 -4.06 10.86 6.82
N LEU A 175 -4.97 11.54 6.13
CA LEU A 175 -4.92 12.99 5.88
C LEU A 175 -6.18 13.74 6.31
N ASP A 176 -7.17 13.06 6.88
CA ASP A 176 -8.49 13.62 7.25
C ASP A 176 -9.19 14.32 6.10
N LEU A 177 -9.00 13.82 4.87
CA LEU A 177 -9.64 14.37 3.68
C LEU A 177 -11.13 14.02 3.65
N PRO A 178 -12.00 14.93 3.17
CA PRO A 178 -13.44 14.73 3.22
C PRO A 178 -13.88 13.56 2.32
N PRO A 179 -14.62 12.57 2.84
CA PRO A 179 -15.10 11.44 2.06
C PRO A 179 -16.26 11.87 1.14
N THR A 180 -16.45 11.15 0.03
CA THR A 180 -17.58 11.40 -0.86
C THR A 180 -18.85 10.65 -0.45
N GLY A 181 -18.75 9.77 0.56
CA GLY A 181 -19.85 8.92 1.02
C GLY A 181 -20.04 7.65 0.19
N ILE A 182 -19.08 7.27 -0.66
CA ILE A 182 -19.15 6.06 -1.49
C ILE A 182 -19.27 4.77 -0.66
N THR A 183 -18.71 4.76 0.55
CA THR A 183 -18.78 3.63 1.51
C THR A 183 -20.22 3.24 1.86
N GLY A 184 -21.17 4.20 1.80
CA GLY A 184 -22.59 3.94 2.07
C GLY A 184 -23.29 3.04 1.04
N LEU A 185 -22.64 2.72 -0.09
CA LEU A 185 -23.20 1.86 -1.14
C LEU A 185 -22.70 0.41 -1.09
N LYS A 186 -21.94 0.04 -0.05
CA LYS A 186 -21.26 -1.27 0.03
C LYS A 186 -22.21 -2.46 -0.10
N ASP A 187 -23.38 -2.36 0.54
CA ASP A 187 -24.37 -3.45 0.60
C ASP A 187 -25.08 -3.64 -0.75
N ARG A 188 -25.19 -2.56 -1.53
CA ARG A 188 -25.76 -2.60 -2.88
C ARG A 188 -24.81 -3.24 -3.90
N VAL A 189 -23.51 -2.99 -3.77
CA VAL A 189 -22.50 -3.46 -4.74
C VAL A 189 -22.06 -4.90 -4.45
N GLY A 190 -21.95 -5.27 -3.17
CA GLY A 190 -21.41 -6.56 -2.76
C GLY A 190 -19.89 -6.66 -2.98
N ILE A 191 -19.29 -7.77 -2.56
CA ILE A 191 -17.84 -8.01 -2.65
C ILE A 191 -17.50 -8.60 -4.03
N PRO A 192 -16.35 -8.26 -4.66
CA PRO A 192 -15.90 -8.91 -5.88
C PRO A 192 -15.67 -10.40 -5.63
N SER A 193 -16.11 -11.23 -6.56
CA SER A 193 -16.14 -12.68 -6.46
C SER A 193 -14.89 -13.36 -6.99
N PHE A 194 -14.23 -12.79 -8.01
CA PHE A 194 -13.10 -13.43 -8.73
C PHE A 194 -13.41 -14.86 -9.23
N ASN A 195 -14.68 -15.20 -9.43
CA ASN A 195 -15.10 -16.57 -9.75
C ASN A 195 -14.63 -17.07 -11.13
N SER A 196 -14.20 -16.18 -12.02
CA SER A 196 -13.72 -16.56 -13.36
C SER A 196 -12.61 -15.61 -13.82
N PRO A 197 -11.44 -16.14 -14.21
CA PRO A 197 -10.38 -15.29 -14.75
C PRO A 197 -10.83 -14.69 -16.09
N PHE A 198 -10.53 -13.41 -16.32
CA PHE A 198 -10.84 -12.74 -17.58
C PHE A 198 -10.09 -13.37 -18.77
N CYS A 199 -8.89 -13.91 -18.52
CA CYS A 199 -8.09 -14.60 -19.53
C CYS A 199 -7.12 -15.61 -18.92
N GLN A 200 -6.54 -16.47 -19.77
CA GLN A 200 -5.52 -17.44 -19.37
C GLN A 200 -4.26 -16.78 -18.78
N ALA A 201 -3.87 -15.60 -19.26
CA ALA A 201 -2.71 -14.90 -18.73
C ALA A 201 -2.91 -14.48 -17.27
N ASP A 202 -4.09 -13.96 -16.92
CA ASP A 202 -4.41 -13.59 -15.54
C ASP A 202 -4.56 -14.83 -14.64
N TYR A 203 -5.09 -15.93 -15.17
CA TYR A 203 -5.12 -17.21 -14.46
C TYR A 203 -3.70 -17.67 -14.09
N HIS A 204 -2.77 -17.68 -15.05
CA HIS A 204 -1.38 -18.01 -14.78
C HIS A 204 -0.73 -17.03 -13.80
N ALA A 205 -0.95 -15.72 -13.96
CA ALA A 205 -0.43 -14.72 -13.03
C ALA A 205 -0.92 -14.99 -11.59
N ASN A 206 -2.21 -15.32 -11.41
CA ASN A 206 -2.78 -15.66 -10.11
C ASN A 206 -2.18 -16.94 -9.50
N GLN A 207 -1.85 -17.95 -10.31
CA GLN A 207 -1.17 -19.15 -9.84
C GLN A 207 0.23 -18.85 -9.26
N PHE A 208 0.92 -17.83 -9.77
CA PHE A 208 2.25 -17.45 -9.30
C PHE A 208 2.22 -16.43 -8.16
N SER A 209 1.35 -15.41 -8.24
CA SER A 209 1.38 -14.27 -7.33
C SER A 209 0.24 -14.23 -6.33
N HIS A 210 -0.80 -15.06 -6.49
CA HIS A 210 -2.01 -15.06 -5.67
C HIS A 210 -2.64 -13.67 -5.52
N PHE A 211 -2.64 -12.86 -6.58
CA PHE A 211 -3.03 -11.45 -6.48
C PHE A 211 -4.48 -11.25 -6.03
N GLU A 212 -5.38 -12.17 -6.38
CA GLU A 212 -6.78 -12.13 -5.95
C GLU A 212 -6.89 -12.31 -4.43
N ALA A 213 -6.11 -13.24 -3.86
CA ALA A 213 -6.03 -13.45 -2.42
C ALA A 213 -5.39 -12.25 -1.71
N HIS A 214 -4.36 -11.64 -2.31
CA HIS A 214 -3.76 -10.40 -1.79
C HIS A 214 -4.78 -9.27 -1.76
N TYR A 215 -5.53 -9.07 -2.84
CA TYR A 215 -6.57 -8.06 -2.93
C TYR A 215 -7.65 -8.26 -1.86
N ALA A 216 -8.18 -9.48 -1.72
CA ALA A 216 -9.19 -9.81 -0.72
C ALA A 216 -8.66 -9.60 0.71
N SER A 217 -7.42 -10.02 0.98
CA SER A 217 -6.77 -9.85 2.28
C SER A 217 -6.56 -8.38 2.62
N GLN A 218 -6.11 -7.56 1.66
CA GLN A 218 -5.95 -6.12 1.85
C GLN A 218 -7.30 -5.42 2.11
N ALA A 219 -8.36 -5.81 1.40
CA ALA A 219 -9.69 -5.26 1.63
C ALA A 219 -10.21 -5.59 3.04
N ALA A 220 -9.99 -6.83 3.51
CA ALA A 220 -10.35 -7.24 4.87
C ALA A 220 -9.57 -6.49 5.94
N LEU A 221 -8.24 -6.39 5.81
CA LEU A 221 -7.38 -5.66 6.75
C LEU A 221 -7.76 -4.17 6.83
N ARG A 222 -8.15 -3.60 5.69
CA ARG A 222 -8.55 -2.20 5.62
C ARG A 222 -9.82 -1.91 6.40
N ARG A 223 -10.79 -2.84 6.39
CA ARG A 223 -12.01 -2.71 7.21
C ARG A 223 -11.65 -2.68 8.70
N LEU A 224 -10.79 -3.60 9.13
CA LEU A 224 -10.27 -3.62 10.50
C LEU A 224 -9.57 -2.30 10.86
N CYS A 225 -8.78 -1.74 9.95
CA CYS A 225 -8.13 -0.44 10.15
C CYS A 225 -9.14 0.72 10.29
N ALA A 226 -10.21 0.73 9.48
CA ALA A 226 -11.26 1.74 9.61
C ALA A 226 -12.03 1.62 10.94
N ASP A 227 -12.37 0.40 11.35
CA ASP A 227 -13.04 0.13 12.62
C ASP A 227 -12.18 0.56 13.82
N LEU A 228 -10.86 0.37 13.72
CA LEU A 228 -9.89 0.84 14.71
C LEU A 228 -9.87 2.36 14.83
N HIS A 229 -9.78 3.08 13.70
CA HIS A 229 -9.74 4.55 13.74
C HIS A 229 -11.05 5.12 14.28
N GLN A 230 -12.19 4.54 13.88
CA GLN A 230 -13.49 4.93 14.43
C GLN A 230 -13.53 4.72 15.94
N SER A 231 -13.10 3.54 16.42
CA SER A 231 -13.06 3.24 17.86
C SER A 231 -12.21 4.26 18.62
N ILE A 232 -11.02 4.62 18.12
CA ILE A 232 -10.11 5.58 18.76
C ILE A 232 -10.71 7.00 18.77
N ASN A 233 -11.33 7.42 17.67
CA ASN A 233 -11.92 8.75 17.54
C ASN A 233 -13.17 8.93 18.42
N ASP A 234 -14.02 7.90 18.54
CA ASP A 234 -15.23 7.94 19.36
C ASP A 234 -14.91 8.23 20.85
N TYR A 235 -13.78 7.73 21.37
CA TYR A 235 -13.31 8.08 22.72
C TYR A 235 -12.89 9.55 22.84
N SER A 236 -12.24 10.09 21.80
CA SER A 236 -11.79 11.49 21.79
C SER A 236 -12.98 12.45 21.76
N THR A 237 -14.06 12.11 21.05
CA THR A 237 -15.26 12.96 20.94
C THR A 237 -16.17 12.86 22.17
N ASN A 238 -16.43 11.65 22.68
CA ASN A 238 -17.36 11.46 23.81
C ASN A 238 -16.82 12.06 25.12
N ASN A 239 -15.51 12.08 25.31
CA ASN A 239 -14.90 12.73 26.47
C ASN A 239 -14.87 14.26 26.37
N SER A 240 -15.15 14.83 25.18
CA SER A 240 -15.21 16.28 24.97
C SER A 240 -16.60 16.90 25.14
N SER A 241 -17.68 16.10 25.04
CA SER A 241 -19.04 16.63 24.91
C SER A 241 -19.91 16.63 26.16
N ASP A 242 -19.62 15.88 27.24
CA ASP A 242 -20.62 15.69 28.31
C ASP A 242 -20.17 15.83 29.78
N THR A 243 -18.96 16.32 30.09
CA THR A 243 -18.64 16.72 31.49
C THR A 243 -17.73 17.94 31.59
N PRO A 244 -18.18 19.09 32.13
CA PRO A 244 -17.33 20.24 32.44
C PRO A 244 -16.46 20.00 33.70
N SER A 245 -16.14 18.74 34.03
CA SER A 245 -15.52 18.32 35.30
C SER A 245 -14.30 17.41 35.15
N ALA A 246 -13.94 16.98 33.93
CA ALA A 246 -12.65 16.32 33.74
C ALA A 246 -11.56 17.39 33.88
N SER A 247 -10.82 17.37 34.98
CA SER A 247 -9.54 18.07 35.02
C SER A 247 -8.71 17.58 33.83
N ASN A 248 -7.89 18.45 33.24
CA ASN A 248 -6.91 18.09 32.19
C ASN A 248 -5.91 17.01 32.66
N ASP A 249 -6.03 16.53 33.89
CA ASP A 249 -5.10 15.62 34.56
C ASP A 249 -5.42 14.15 34.27
N ASP A 250 -6.63 13.75 33.86
CA ASP A 250 -6.99 12.33 33.65
C ASP A 250 -6.86 11.87 32.18
N TYR A 251 -6.39 10.63 31.96
CA TYR A 251 -6.17 10.09 30.62
C TYR A 251 -7.50 9.79 29.90
N GLY A 252 -7.94 10.69 29.02
CA GLY A 252 -9.14 10.53 28.20
C GLY A 252 -9.01 9.67 26.93
N GLY A 253 -7.97 8.83 26.82
CA GLY A 253 -7.74 7.99 25.63
C GLY A 253 -8.52 6.67 25.64
N PRO A 254 -8.35 5.82 24.61
CA PRO A 254 -9.07 4.54 24.50
C PRO A 254 -8.78 3.61 25.67
N GLU A 255 -9.81 2.89 26.14
CA GLU A 255 -9.66 1.89 27.20
C GLU A 255 -8.77 0.70 26.77
N ILE A 256 -7.97 0.21 27.71
CA ILE A 256 -7.04 -0.93 27.49
C ILE A 256 -7.79 -2.16 26.97
N GLY A 257 -9.00 -2.43 27.47
CA GLY A 257 -9.83 -3.56 27.03
C GLY A 257 -10.19 -3.48 25.53
N THR A 258 -10.52 -2.29 25.04
CA THR A 258 -10.82 -2.06 23.61
C THR A 258 -9.58 -2.24 22.75
N LEU A 259 -8.42 -1.72 23.17
CA LEU A 259 -7.15 -1.89 22.46
C LEU A 259 -6.72 -3.36 22.40
N LYS A 260 -6.86 -4.11 23.51
CA LYS A 260 -6.59 -5.56 23.55
C LYS A 260 -7.52 -6.35 22.62
N LYS A 261 -8.80 -5.96 22.53
CA LYS A 261 -9.75 -6.57 21.60
C LYS A 261 -9.34 -6.32 20.15
N LEU A 262 -8.95 -5.09 19.80
CA LEU A 262 -8.48 -4.74 18.46
C LEU A 262 -7.19 -5.49 18.09
N ALA A 263 -6.23 -5.58 19.01
CA ALA A 263 -5.03 -6.39 18.83
C ALA A 263 -5.35 -7.87 18.57
N SER A 264 -6.28 -8.43 19.36
CA SER A 264 -6.72 -9.83 19.19
C SER A 264 -7.39 -10.07 17.84
N GLN A 265 -8.19 -9.12 17.36
CA GLN A 265 -8.80 -9.19 16.03
C GLN A 265 -7.75 -9.12 14.91
N LEU A 266 -6.70 -8.30 15.08
CA LEU A 266 -5.58 -8.22 14.13
C LEU A 266 -4.79 -9.53 14.10
N ASP A 267 -4.53 -10.15 15.25
CA ASP A 267 -3.86 -11.45 15.33
C ASP A 267 -4.70 -12.59 14.76
N GLN A 268 -6.02 -12.52 14.96
CA GLN A 268 -6.95 -13.44 14.31
C GLN A 268 -6.90 -13.24 12.79
N TRP A 269 -6.94 -12.00 12.31
CA TRP A 269 -6.86 -11.68 10.90
C TRP A 269 -5.58 -12.25 10.28
N ARG A 270 -4.41 -12.18 10.93
CA ARG A 270 -3.15 -12.74 10.38
C ARG A 270 -3.22 -14.24 10.07
N ARG A 271 -4.12 -14.98 10.73
CA ARG A 271 -4.35 -16.43 10.52
C ARG A 271 -5.45 -16.74 9.51
N MET A 272 -6.20 -15.75 9.04
CA MET A 272 -7.33 -15.92 8.12
C MET A 272 -6.94 -16.04 6.63
N PRO A 273 -5.93 -15.30 6.10
CA PRO A 273 -5.49 -15.45 4.71
C PRO A 273 -5.09 -16.88 4.36
N PRO A 274 -5.09 -17.24 3.06
CA PRO A 274 -4.59 -18.54 2.60
C PRO A 274 -3.14 -18.80 3.05
N PRO A 275 -2.71 -20.07 3.21
CA PRO A 275 -1.36 -20.42 3.65
C PRO A 275 -0.24 -19.73 2.86
N ASP A 276 -0.45 -19.54 1.55
CA ASP A 276 0.49 -18.89 0.62
C ASP A 276 0.69 -17.39 0.88
N LEU A 277 -0.10 -16.79 1.78
CA LEU A 277 0.02 -15.40 2.21
C LEU A 277 0.43 -15.25 3.68
N GLN A 278 0.40 -16.33 4.47
CA GLN A 278 0.68 -16.30 5.90
C GLN A 278 2.17 -16.18 6.20
N TRP A 279 2.50 -15.56 7.34
CA TRP A 279 3.89 -15.44 7.80
C TRP A 279 3.97 -15.47 9.33
N ALA A 280 5.15 -15.85 9.83
CA ALA A 280 5.51 -15.69 11.22
C ALA A 280 5.76 -14.20 11.49
N GLU A 281 5.10 -13.64 12.49
CA GLU A 281 5.20 -12.22 12.81
C GLU A 281 6.61 -11.76 13.14
N GLU A 282 7.35 -12.63 13.81
CA GLU A 282 8.75 -12.47 14.16
C GLU A 282 9.67 -12.60 12.94
N ASP A 283 9.18 -13.04 11.79
CA ASP A 283 9.95 -13.12 10.55
C ASP A 283 9.18 -12.51 9.37
N PRO A 284 9.12 -11.16 9.30
CA PRO A 284 8.50 -10.45 8.17
C PRO A 284 9.19 -10.71 6.83
N THR A 285 10.39 -11.32 6.83
CA THR A 285 11.22 -11.57 5.65
C THR A 285 11.06 -12.97 5.06
N SER A 286 10.44 -13.88 5.80
CA SER A 286 10.18 -15.24 5.37
C SER A 286 9.36 -15.32 4.10
N PHE A 287 9.62 -16.34 3.27
CA PHE A 287 8.61 -16.78 2.31
C PHE A 287 7.34 -17.21 3.08
N PRO A 288 6.14 -17.04 2.49
CA PRO A 288 4.93 -17.54 3.13
C PRO A 288 5.05 -19.02 3.47
N THR A 289 4.41 -19.39 4.58
CA THR A 289 4.63 -20.70 5.22
C THR A 289 4.59 -21.85 4.22
N PRO A 290 5.65 -22.67 4.11
CA PRO A 290 5.64 -23.81 3.21
C PRO A 290 4.65 -24.84 3.76
N ASN A 291 3.63 -25.18 2.97
CA ASN A 291 2.92 -26.42 3.23
C ASN A 291 3.92 -27.57 3.09
N ASN A 292 4.17 -28.27 4.20
CA ASN A 292 4.59 -29.66 4.13
C ASN A 292 3.51 -30.43 3.35
N SER A 293 3.96 -31.29 2.44
CA SER A 293 3.22 -32.24 1.56
C SER A 293 2.58 -31.70 0.27
N ASP A 294 3.05 -32.31 -0.82
CA ASP A 294 2.46 -32.42 -2.17
C ASP A 294 2.76 -31.34 -3.22
N SER A 295 4.04 -31.02 -3.42
CA SER A 295 4.55 -30.70 -4.77
C SER A 295 4.87 -32.00 -5.52
N VAL A 296 3.85 -32.78 -5.83
CA VAL A 296 3.97 -34.00 -6.64
C VAL A 296 2.98 -33.92 -7.80
N TYR A 297 3.56 -33.85 -9.00
CA TYR A 297 2.97 -33.83 -10.35
C TYR A 297 2.50 -32.48 -10.91
N PHE A 298 3.46 -31.72 -11.45
CA PHE A 298 3.27 -31.16 -12.78
C PHE A 298 4.39 -31.65 -13.70
N ASN A 299 3.98 -32.27 -14.80
CA ASN A 299 4.81 -32.88 -15.83
C ASN A 299 6.00 -32.00 -16.22
N GLN A 300 7.19 -32.41 -15.81
CA GLN A 300 8.45 -32.00 -16.43
C GLN A 300 8.50 -32.58 -17.83
N LEU A 301 8.10 -31.78 -18.82
CA LEU A 301 8.54 -31.94 -20.20
C LEU A 301 9.09 -30.60 -20.70
N LEU A 302 10.42 -30.59 -20.82
CA LEU A 302 11.23 -29.81 -21.75
C LEU A 302 11.41 -28.31 -21.49
N ASP A 303 12.10 -27.95 -20.39
CA ASP A 303 13.07 -26.83 -20.44
C ASP A 303 14.18 -27.02 -19.38
N PRO A 304 15.45 -27.24 -19.76
CA PRO A 304 16.54 -27.48 -18.81
C PRO A 304 16.98 -26.24 -17.99
N ASN A 305 16.34 -25.07 -18.17
CA ASN A 305 16.72 -23.84 -17.47
C ASN A 305 15.89 -23.46 -16.23
N LEU A 306 14.95 -24.31 -15.76
CA LEU A 306 14.05 -23.98 -14.64
C LEU A 306 14.09 -24.95 -13.46
N SER A 307 15.26 -25.54 -13.18
CA SER A 307 15.48 -26.31 -11.94
C SER A 307 15.80 -25.40 -10.74
N SER A 308 14.80 -24.74 -10.15
CA SER A 308 15.03 -23.88 -8.95
C SER A 308 13.96 -23.98 -7.84
N GLY A 309 12.98 -24.90 -7.92
CA GLY A 309 11.89 -24.95 -6.94
C GLY A 309 12.31 -25.31 -5.50
N SER A 310 13.25 -26.24 -5.32
CA SER A 310 13.64 -26.74 -3.99
C SER A 310 14.66 -25.86 -3.24
N ALA A 311 15.44 -25.04 -3.95
CA ALA A 311 16.50 -24.22 -3.35
C ALA A 311 16.02 -22.87 -2.79
N ARG A 312 14.85 -22.36 -3.23
CA ARG A 312 14.36 -21.01 -2.88
C ARG A 312 13.87 -20.87 -1.44
N SER A 313 13.49 -21.97 -0.78
CA SER A 313 13.00 -21.97 0.61
C SER A 313 14.06 -21.55 1.65
N ARG A 314 15.35 -21.50 1.31
CA ARG A 314 16.43 -21.13 2.25
C ARG A 314 16.85 -19.66 2.19
N ILE A 315 16.42 -18.90 1.18
CA ILE A 315 16.75 -17.48 1.03
C ILE A 315 15.52 -16.69 1.51
N PRO A 316 15.66 -15.62 2.31
CA PRO A 316 14.51 -14.80 2.68
C PRO A 316 13.94 -14.08 1.44
N LEU A 317 12.63 -13.81 1.46
CA LEU A 317 11.93 -13.08 0.39
C LEU A 317 12.43 -11.63 0.31
N PHE A 318 12.77 -11.03 1.46
CA PHE A 318 13.31 -9.68 1.57
C PHE A 318 14.69 -9.69 2.21
N LEU A 319 15.63 -8.94 1.63
CA LEU A 319 16.96 -8.71 2.20
C LEU A 319 16.95 -7.40 2.99
N THR A 320 17.67 -7.38 4.11
CA THR A 320 17.96 -6.16 4.87
C THR A 320 19.17 -5.41 4.32
N ASP A 321 20.02 -6.08 3.54
CA ASP A 321 21.15 -5.49 2.84
C ASP A 321 20.66 -4.77 1.57
N LEU A 322 20.49 -3.45 1.68
CA LEU A 322 20.00 -2.58 0.60
C LEU A 322 21.06 -2.26 -0.47
N ASP A 323 22.31 -2.67 -0.27
CA ASP A 323 23.38 -2.46 -1.26
C ASP A 323 23.40 -3.58 -2.32
N LYS A 324 22.80 -4.73 -2.03
CA LYS A 324 22.62 -5.82 -2.98
C LYS A 324 21.46 -5.54 -3.94
N GLU A 325 21.60 -6.02 -5.17
CA GLU A 325 20.50 -5.96 -6.13
C GLU A 325 19.38 -6.91 -5.68
N PRO A 326 18.12 -6.43 -5.55
CA PRO A 326 17.02 -7.25 -5.11
C PRO A 326 16.68 -8.34 -6.13
N ILE A 327 16.19 -9.47 -5.62
CA ILE A 327 15.64 -10.54 -6.46
C ILE A 327 14.34 -10.03 -7.05
N GLN A 328 14.23 -10.03 -8.38
CA GLN A 328 12.99 -9.70 -9.07
C GLN A 328 12.09 -10.94 -9.15
N TYR A 329 10.84 -10.78 -8.73
CA TYR A 329 9.83 -11.82 -8.81
C TYR A 329 8.84 -11.52 -9.95
N PRO A 330 8.40 -12.55 -10.70
CA PRO A 330 7.33 -12.37 -11.67
C PRO A 330 6.09 -11.73 -11.04
N TYR A 331 5.38 -10.92 -11.82
CA TYR A 331 4.07 -10.37 -11.44
C TYR A 331 4.10 -9.53 -10.15
N VAL A 332 5.24 -8.90 -9.85
CA VAL A 332 5.44 -8.02 -8.67
C VAL A 332 4.99 -8.67 -7.36
N TYR A 333 5.17 -10.00 -7.26
CA TYR A 333 4.73 -10.78 -6.11
C TYR A 333 5.32 -10.27 -4.79
N ASP A 334 6.61 -9.95 -4.80
CA ASP A 334 7.32 -9.39 -3.65
C ASP A 334 6.71 -8.05 -3.20
N ILE A 335 6.36 -7.17 -4.13
CA ILE A 335 5.68 -5.90 -3.82
C ILE A 335 4.29 -6.18 -3.21
N GLN A 336 3.52 -7.12 -3.74
CA GLN A 336 2.19 -7.47 -3.19
C GLN A 336 2.30 -8.00 -1.75
N VAL A 337 3.26 -8.88 -1.47
CA VAL A 337 3.55 -9.39 -0.12
C VAL A 337 4.03 -8.26 0.79
N THR A 338 4.96 -7.43 0.32
CA THR A 338 5.48 -6.28 1.07
C THR A 338 4.35 -5.33 1.48
N LEU A 339 3.44 -4.98 0.57
CA LEU A 339 2.33 -4.07 0.85
C LEU A 339 1.37 -4.66 1.88
N LEU A 340 1.01 -5.94 1.77
CA LEU A 340 0.12 -6.61 2.72
C LEU A 340 0.73 -6.67 4.12
N ARG A 341 1.97 -7.14 4.23
CA ARG A 341 2.67 -7.29 5.52
C ARG A 341 2.95 -5.94 6.16
N THR A 342 3.39 -4.93 5.40
CA THR A 342 3.61 -3.58 5.93
C THR A 342 2.32 -2.99 6.48
N ARG A 343 1.18 -3.16 5.78
CA ARG A 343 -0.12 -2.70 6.31
C ARG A 343 -0.48 -3.39 7.62
N TYR A 344 -0.16 -4.68 7.81
CA TYR A 344 -0.37 -5.35 9.09
C TYR A 344 0.44 -4.70 10.22
N TYR A 345 1.75 -4.48 10.02
CA TYR A 345 2.59 -3.83 11.02
C TYR A 345 2.18 -2.37 11.27
N GLN A 346 1.71 -1.65 10.25
CA GLN A 346 1.16 -0.32 10.41
C GLN A 346 -0.09 -0.32 11.30
N VAL A 347 -1.03 -1.22 11.06
CA VAL A 347 -2.24 -1.34 11.91
C VAL A 347 -1.85 -1.71 13.33
N LYS A 348 -0.91 -2.65 13.51
CA LYS A 348 -0.41 -3.02 14.84
C LYS A 348 0.20 -1.82 15.56
N TYR A 349 1.09 -1.09 14.89
CA TYR A 349 1.65 0.16 15.41
C TYR A 349 0.56 1.14 15.82
N MET A 350 -0.47 1.34 15.00
CA MET A 350 -1.60 2.23 15.33
C MET A 350 -2.41 1.75 16.55
N VAL A 351 -2.65 0.44 16.71
CA VAL A 351 -3.32 -0.13 17.90
C VAL A 351 -2.57 0.24 19.19
N TYR A 352 -1.25 0.13 19.18
CA TYR A 352 -0.44 0.27 20.39
C TYR A 352 0.11 1.69 20.61
N ARG A 353 0.04 2.57 19.61
CA ARG A 353 0.49 3.97 19.72
C ARG A 353 -0.16 4.77 20.85
N PRO A 354 -1.45 4.60 21.20
CA PRO A 354 -2.05 5.28 22.35
C PRO A 354 -1.31 5.03 23.68
N PHE A 355 -0.73 3.84 23.88
CA PHE A 355 0.07 3.55 25.08
C PHE A 355 1.33 4.41 25.16
N VAL A 356 1.99 4.66 24.02
CA VAL A 356 3.15 5.57 23.95
C VAL A 356 2.74 7.00 24.28
N TYR A 357 1.59 7.44 23.78
CA TYR A 357 1.04 8.75 24.13
C TYR A 357 0.74 8.86 25.64
N LYS A 358 0.12 7.85 26.24
CA LYS A 358 -0.10 7.77 27.69
C LYS A 358 1.21 7.84 28.47
N ALA A 359 2.25 7.13 28.02
CA ALA A 359 3.55 7.15 28.68
C ALA A 359 4.27 8.51 28.63
N LEU A 360 4.07 9.28 27.56
CA LEU A 360 4.68 10.59 27.38
C LEU A 360 3.95 11.71 28.12
N HIS A 361 2.62 11.60 28.26
CA HIS A 361 1.77 12.69 28.76
C HIS A 361 1.11 12.41 30.12
N PHE A 362 0.91 11.15 30.48
CA PHE A 362 0.19 10.70 31.69
C PHE A 362 0.98 9.62 32.42
N SER A 363 2.27 9.87 32.61
CA SER A 363 3.22 8.93 33.21
C SER A 363 2.80 8.39 34.57
N GLU A 364 2.16 9.23 35.39
CA GLU A 364 1.72 8.88 36.74
C GLU A 364 0.55 7.90 36.77
N GLN A 365 -0.18 7.77 35.65
CA GLN A 365 -1.35 6.89 35.49
C GLN A 365 -1.02 5.61 34.71
N MET A 366 0.26 5.37 34.43
CA MET A 366 0.67 4.15 33.75
C MET A 366 0.51 2.94 34.65
N THR A 367 -0.16 1.92 34.11
CA THR A 367 -0.20 0.57 34.68
C THR A 367 0.89 -0.30 34.06
N GLN A 368 1.12 -1.48 34.65
CA GLN A 368 1.99 -2.49 34.05
C GLN A 368 1.49 -2.93 32.67
N GLU A 369 0.18 -3.02 32.47
CA GLU A 369 -0.41 -3.37 31.17
C GLU A 369 -0.15 -2.28 30.12
N ASP A 370 -0.16 -1.00 30.51
CA ASP A 370 0.20 0.10 29.63
C ASP A 370 1.67 0.00 29.19
N ALA A 371 2.57 -0.35 30.12
CA ALA A 371 3.98 -0.55 29.82
C ALA A 371 4.23 -1.71 28.84
N GLU A 372 3.48 -2.81 28.97
CA GLU A 372 3.48 -3.90 27.99
C GLU A 372 2.97 -3.44 26.63
N GLY A 373 1.92 -2.61 26.59
CA GLY A 373 1.42 -2.00 25.37
C GLY A 373 2.43 -1.08 24.68
N VAL A 374 3.20 -0.29 25.44
CA VAL A 374 4.32 0.51 24.92
C VAL A 374 5.39 -0.39 24.31
N ALA A 375 5.78 -1.46 25.02
CA ALA A 375 6.78 -2.40 24.51
C ALA A 375 6.34 -3.04 23.18
N GLU A 376 5.06 -3.38 23.07
CA GLU A 376 4.50 -3.94 21.85
C GLU A 376 4.46 -2.92 20.69
N CYS A 377 4.16 -1.65 20.99
CA CYS A 377 4.29 -0.56 20.02
C CYS A 377 5.72 -0.48 19.48
N LEU A 378 6.72 -0.48 20.37
CA LEU A 378 8.13 -0.40 19.99
C LEU A 378 8.56 -1.59 19.14
N ARG A 379 8.19 -2.82 19.50
CA ARG A 379 8.48 -4.00 18.66
C ARG A 379 7.84 -3.90 17.28
N SER A 380 6.60 -3.41 17.20
CA SER A 380 5.88 -3.25 15.93
C SER A 380 6.52 -2.22 14.99
N CYS A 381 7.43 -1.37 15.49
CA CYS A 381 8.17 -0.38 14.69
C CYS A 381 9.32 -0.99 13.88
N LEU A 382 9.75 -2.22 14.19
CA LEU A 382 10.96 -2.81 13.62
C LEU A 382 10.73 -3.38 12.22
N LYS A 383 11.75 -3.20 11.35
CA LYS A 383 11.91 -3.89 10.05
C LYS A 383 10.64 -4.00 9.19
N TRP A 384 9.93 -2.87 9.00
CA TRP A 384 8.77 -2.85 8.11
C TRP A 384 9.15 -3.31 6.70
N PRO A 385 8.44 -4.27 6.09
CA PRO A 385 8.79 -4.81 4.78
C PRO A 385 8.96 -3.75 3.68
N ILE A 386 8.23 -2.64 3.77
CA ILE A 386 8.34 -1.51 2.82
C ILE A 386 9.73 -0.87 2.79
N THR A 387 10.54 -0.98 3.85
CA THR A 387 11.90 -0.41 3.88
C THR A 387 12.97 -1.44 3.52
N LEU A 388 12.59 -2.66 3.14
CA LEU A 388 13.49 -3.75 2.77
C LEU A 388 13.76 -3.78 1.24
N SER A 389 14.51 -4.80 0.79
CA SER A 389 15.04 -4.85 -0.58
C SER A 389 14.00 -4.82 -1.71
N SER A 390 12.80 -5.39 -1.55
CA SER A 390 11.80 -5.54 -2.63
C SER A 390 11.39 -4.19 -3.24
N THR A 391 11.12 -3.22 -2.39
CA THR A 391 10.70 -1.87 -2.80
C THR A 391 11.89 -0.94 -3.06
N SER A 392 13.11 -1.34 -2.66
CA SER A 392 14.31 -0.50 -2.70
C SER A 392 14.72 -0.04 -4.10
N ARG A 393 14.26 -0.74 -5.16
CA ARG A 393 14.48 -0.40 -6.57
C ARG A 393 13.20 -0.10 -7.36
N GLN A 394 12.04 -0.18 -6.72
CA GLN A 394 10.73 -0.17 -7.39
C GLN A 394 9.75 0.79 -6.70
N LYS A 395 10.22 1.93 -6.18
CA LYS A 395 9.38 2.86 -5.39
C LYS A 395 8.21 3.46 -6.17
N ARG A 396 8.29 3.51 -7.50
CA ARG A 396 7.17 3.96 -8.36
C ARG A 396 6.00 2.97 -8.39
N LEU A 397 6.22 1.70 -8.04
CA LEU A 397 5.16 0.69 -7.90
C LEU A 397 4.46 0.76 -6.54
N VAL A 398 5.05 1.43 -5.56
CA VAL A 398 4.49 1.56 -4.22
C VAL A 398 3.42 2.66 -4.21
N PRO A 399 2.18 2.36 -3.81
CA PRO A 399 1.12 3.35 -3.73
C PRO A 399 1.30 4.28 -2.52
N TYR A 400 0.81 5.51 -2.67
CA TYR A 400 0.60 6.46 -1.56
C TYR A 400 1.87 6.72 -0.73
N LEU A 401 2.99 6.99 -1.39
CA LEU A 401 4.31 7.20 -0.78
C LEU A 401 4.32 8.18 0.41
N PHE A 402 3.43 9.18 0.41
CA PHE A 402 3.28 10.14 1.51
C PHE A 402 2.95 9.44 2.85
N CYS A 403 2.04 8.47 2.84
CA CYS A 403 1.57 7.77 4.03
C CYS A 403 2.72 7.03 4.68
N TRP A 404 3.54 6.33 3.88
CA TRP A 404 4.71 5.63 4.39
C TRP A 404 5.73 6.60 4.98
N SER A 405 6.05 7.68 4.28
CA SER A 405 7.02 8.68 4.78
C SER A 405 6.59 9.30 6.12
N GLN A 406 5.29 9.59 6.28
CA GLN A 406 4.73 10.12 7.54
C GLN A 406 4.78 9.09 8.68
N ASN A 407 4.39 7.84 8.43
CA ASN A 407 4.42 6.79 9.43
C ASN A 407 5.87 6.50 9.87
N LEU A 408 6.81 6.42 8.93
CA LEU A 408 8.23 6.22 9.23
C LEU A 408 8.83 7.40 10.01
N LEU A 409 8.47 8.65 9.68
CA LEU A 409 8.84 9.80 10.51
C LEU A 409 8.34 9.62 11.95
N GLY A 410 7.07 9.26 12.14
CA GLY A 410 6.49 9.03 13.47
C GLY A 410 7.22 7.96 14.26
N ILE A 411 7.58 6.85 13.61
CA ILE A 411 8.36 5.76 14.22
C ILE A 411 9.76 6.23 14.62
N LEU A 412 10.47 6.91 13.72
CA LEU A 412 11.80 7.45 14.01
C LEU A 412 11.78 8.41 15.20
N LEU A 413 10.78 9.29 15.27
CA LEU A 413 10.61 10.18 16.43
C LEU A 413 10.35 9.40 17.73
N ILE A 414 9.51 8.36 17.71
CA ILE A 414 9.27 7.51 18.89
C ILE A 414 10.57 6.81 19.32
N ILE A 415 11.31 6.22 18.37
CA ILE A 415 12.59 5.55 18.64
C ILE A 415 13.58 6.53 19.25
N TYR A 416 13.72 7.74 18.69
CA TYR A 416 14.56 8.79 19.25
C TYR A 416 14.15 9.14 20.69
N MET A 417 12.84 9.28 20.95
CA MET A 417 12.33 9.58 22.29
C MET A 417 12.64 8.48 23.32
N THR A 418 12.82 7.21 22.91
CA THR A 418 13.27 6.15 23.84
C THR A 418 14.66 6.40 24.43
N GLN A 419 15.48 7.24 23.81
CA GLN A 419 16.82 7.58 24.30
C GLN A 419 16.80 8.75 25.31
N HIS A 420 15.73 9.55 25.30
CA HIS A 420 15.67 10.81 26.06
C HIS A 420 14.60 10.81 27.15
N ASN A 421 13.50 10.09 26.96
CA ASN A 421 12.45 9.99 27.95
C ASN A 421 12.75 8.82 28.91
N PRO A 422 12.81 9.06 30.24
CA PRO A 422 13.22 8.04 31.20
C PRO A 422 12.27 6.83 31.25
N ILE A 423 10.97 7.05 31.08
CA ILE A 423 9.95 5.99 31.13
C ILE A 423 10.06 5.10 29.90
N LEU A 424 10.13 5.69 28.72
CA LEU A 424 10.33 4.93 27.48
C LEU A 424 11.67 4.20 27.48
N SER A 425 12.73 4.81 28.02
CA SER A 425 14.04 4.16 28.17
C SER A 425 13.97 2.95 29.11
N GLU A 426 13.24 3.06 30.23
CA GLU A 426 13.06 1.95 31.17
C GLU A 426 12.26 0.80 30.53
N ILE A 427 11.16 1.13 29.84
CA ILE A 427 10.32 0.13 29.15
C ILE A 427 11.11 -0.56 28.04
N ARG A 428 11.88 0.18 27.25
CA ARG A 428 12.79 -0.38 26.24
C ARG A 428 13.75 -1.39 26.86
N ALA A 429 14.44 -1.01 27.93
CA ALA A 429 15.44 -1.85 28.58
C ALA A 429 14.85 -3.10 29.26
N ARG A 430 13.66 -2.98 29.87
CA ARG A 430 13.06 -4.07 30.65
C ARG A 430 12.18 -5.00 29.84
N LEU A 431 11.42 -4.47 28.88
CA LEU A 431 10.32 -5.20 28.25
C LEU A 431 10.60 -5.52 26.78
N CYS A 432 11.31 -4.69 26.00
CA CYS A 432 11.43 -4.94 24.55
C CYS A 432 12.25 -6.18 24.17
N GLY A 433 13.18 -6.60 25.04
CA GLY A 433 13.98 -7.82 24.88
C GLY A 433 15.19 -7.67 23.95
N PRO A 434 16.08 -8.67 23.90
CA PRO A 434 17.39 -8.56 23.22
C PRO A 434 17.28 -8.41 21.71
N ARG A 435 16.21 -8.96 21.12
CA ARG A 435 15.93 -8.82 19.69
C ARG A 435 15.76 -7.36 19.30
N PHE A 436 15.04 -6.57 20.10
CA PHE A 436 14.78 -5.18 19.79
C PHE A 436 16.09 -4.39 19.65
N GLU A 437 17.01 -4.56 20.60
CA GLU A 437 18.33 -3.92 20.55
C GLU A 437 19.18 -4.39 19.37
N ALA A 438 19.07 -5.66 18.97
CA ALA A 438 19.79 -6.18 17.82
C ALA A 438 19.28 -5.64 16.47
N GLU A 439 18.03 -5.15 16.40
CA GLU A 439 17.36 -4.78 15.15
C GLU A 439 17.09 -3.28 14.99
N ILE A 440 17.18 -2.50 16.07
CA ILE A 440 16.79 -1.08 16.07
C ILE A 440 17.67 -0.21 15.18
N ASP A 441 18.99 -0.37 15.23
CA ASP A 441 19.91 0.48 14.46
C ASP A 441 19.72 0.26 12.95
N GLN A 442 19.64 -1.02 12.53
CA GLN A 442 19.34 -1.37 11.15
C GLN A 442 17.96 -0.84 10.72
N THR A 443 16.97 -0.85 11.61
CA THR A 443 15.64 -0.29 11.33
C THR A 443 15.73 1.22 11.08
N ILE A 444 16.43 1.97 11.94
CA ILE A 444 16.64 3.41 11.80
C ILE A 444 17.30 3.70 10.45
N GLU A 445 18.39 3.01 10.11
CA GLU A 445 19.12 3.20 8.85
C GLU A 445 18.22 2.99 7.62
N MET A 446 17.43 1.91 7.59
CA MET A 446 16.53 1.62 6.47
C MET A 446 15.38 2.64 6.34
N MET A 447 14.83 3.13 7.46
CA MET A 447 13.78 4.16 7.44
C MET A 447 14.32 5.52 7.00
N LEU A 448 15.50 5.91 7.47
CA LEU A 448 16.19 7.11 7.02
C LEU A 448 16.53 7.03 5.53
N ASP A 449 17.01 5.87 5.07
CA ASP A 449 17.28 5.60 3.66
C ASP A 449 16.04 5.79 2.80
N TRP A 450 14.90 5.22 3.22
CA TRP A 450 13.64 5.35 2.53
C TRP A 450 13.23 6.81 2.30
N ILE A 451 13.22 7.61 3.37
CA ILE A 451 12.81 9.02 3.33
C ILE A 451 13.81 9.86 2.53
N ARG A 452 15.12 9.63 2.74
CA ARG A 452 16.18 10.32 1.99
C ARG A 452 16.00 10.15 0.50
N ASP A 453 15.79 8.92 0.06
CA ASP A 453 15.74 8.56 -1.35
C ASP A 453 14.47 9.10 -2.05
N LEU A 454 13.40 9.39 -1.30
CA LEU A 454 12.19 10.02 -1.83
C LEU A 454 12.22 11.55 -1.80
N LYS A 455 13.14 12.19 -1.04
CA LYS A 455 13.11 13.64 -0.77
C LYS A 455 13.21 14.51 -2.04
N GLY A 456 13.84 13.99 -3.09
CA GLY A 456 13.99 14.70 -4.38
C GLY A 456 12.71 14.72 -5.23
N THR A 457 11.78 13.79 -4.99
CA THR A 457 10.57 13.63 -5.80
C THR A 457 9.27 13.82 -5.04
N ASP A 458 9.28 13.62 -3.72
CA ASP A 458 8.10 13.70 -2.87
C ASP A 458 8.24 14.84 -1.85
N SER A 459 7.34 15.81 -1.93
CA SER A 459 7.33 16.97 -1.03
C SER A 459 7.10 16.60 0.43
N ILE A 460 6.36 15.51 0.70
CA ILE A 460 6.14 15.02 2.08
C ILE A 460 7.40 14.37 2.61
N ALA A 461 8.09 13.56 1.80
CA ALA A 461 9.38 12.99 2.18
C ALA A 461 10.44 14.09 2.42
N LEU A 462 10.44 15.15 1.61
CA LEU A 462 11.30 16.32 1.82
C LEU A 462 11.01 17.01 3.16
N TRP A 463 9.74 17.17 3.51
CA TRP A 463 9.34 17.73 4.81
C TRP A 463 9.79 16.82 5.96
N CYS A 464 9.56 15.51 5.87
CA CYS A 464 10.03 14.53 6.85
C CYS A 464 11.56 14.59 7.01
N TRP A 465 12.30 14.65 5.90
CA TRP A 465 13.76 14.72 5.90
C TRP A 465 14.29 15.95 6.66
N LYS A 466 13.68 17.13 6.45
CA LYS A 466 14.08 18.36 7.14
C LYS A 466 13.93 18.27 8.66
N ILE A 467 12.90 17.56 9.14
CA ILE A 467 12.74 17.32 10.59
C ILE A 467 13.83 16.37 11.09
N LEU A 468 14.04 15.26 10.37
CA LEU A 468 14.99 14.22 10.76
C LEU A 468 16.45 14.68 10.73
N GLN A 469 16.80 15.64 9.86
CA GLN A 469 18.14 16.24 9.83
C GLN A 469 18.55 16.80 11.19
N SER A 470 17.64 17.49 11.88
CA SER A 470 17.91 18.06 13.21
C SER A 470 17.94 16.99 14.30
N VAL A 471 17.08 15.97 14.20
CA VAL A 471 16.92 14.93 15.23
C VAL A 471 18.09 13.95 15.21
N TYR A 472 18.49 13.49 14.03
CA TYR A 472 19.54 12.47 13.85
C TYR A 472 20.89 13.04 13.39
N GLN A 473 21.04 14.36 13.40
CA GLN A 473 22.28 15.05 13.00
C GLN A 473 22.80 14.60 11.62
N LEU A 474 21.88 14.48 10.66
CA LEU A 474 22.18 13.95 9.34
C LEU A 474 22.90 15.00 8.49
N GLU A 475 23.82 14.55 7.63
CA GLU A 475 24.49 15.40 6.64
C GLU A 475 23.46 16.07 5.70
N LEU A 476 23.79 17.28 5.23
CA LEU A 476 22.94 18.11 4.36
C LEU A 476 22.59 17.42 3.03
#